data_AF-A0A846P599-F1
#
_entry.id   AF-A0A846P599-F1
#
_cell.length_a   1.000
_cell.length_b   1.000
_cell.length_c   1.000
_cell.angle_alpha   90.00
_cell.angle_beta   90.00
_cell.angle_gamma   90.00
#
_symmetry.space_group_name_H-M   'P 1'
#
loop_
_entity.id
_entity.type
_entity.pdbx_description
1 polymer ?
#
loop_
_entity_poly.entity_id
_entity_poly.type
_entity_poly.pdbx_seq_one_letter_code
_entity_poly.pdbx_strand_id
1 'polypeptide(L)' 'MTRAYEVEWDGMDTRGERLVNGIYFYHLTAGYRTHIRKSVLLIKCRAVED' A
#
# COMPACT_ATOMS: atom_id res chain seq x y z
N MET A 1 8.50 -23.33 -12.67
CA MET A 1 8.85 -21.90 -12.51
C MET A 1 7.65 -21.19 -11.88
N THR A 2 7.80 -20.67 -10.67
CA THR A 2 6.72 -19.93 -10.00
C THR A 2 6.84 -18.46 -10.39
N ARG A 3 5.77 -17.87 -10.94
CA ARG A 3 5.75 -16.46 -11.33
C ARG A 3 5.40 -15.63 -10.08
N ALA A 4 6.31 -14.76 -9.67
CA ALA A 4 6.09 -13.81 -8.59
C ALA A 4 5.68 -12.46 -9.19
N TYR A 5 4.73 -11.80 -8.54
CA TYR A 5 4.29 -10.45 -8.87
C TYR A 5 4.37 -9.61 -7.60
N GLU A 6 4.85 -8.38 -7.75
CA GLU A 6 4.97 -7.41 -6.67
C GLU A 6 3.97 -6.29 -6.91
N VAL A 7 3.34 -5.82 -5.82
CA VAL A 7 2.40 -4.72 -5.83
C VAL A 7 2.81 -3.77 -4.71
N GLU A 8 3.09 -2.53 -5.09
CA GLU A 8 3.41 -1.45 -4.17
C GLU A 8 2.22 -0.49 -4.11
N TRP A 9 1.91 0.00 -2.91
CA TRP A 9 0.89 1.01 -2.71
C TRP A 9 1.56 2.36 -2.41
N ASP A 10 1.10 3.40 -3.10
CA ASP A 10 1.60 4.77 -3.03
C ASP A 10 1.20 5.53 -1.74
N GLY A 11 0.30 4.97 -0.94
CA GLY A 11 -0.20 5.58 0.29
C GLY A 11 -1.28 6.64 0.07
N MET A 12 -1.88 6.70 -1.11
CA MET A 12 -3.01 7.58 -1.43
C MET A 12 -4.35 6.85 -1.28
N ASP A 13 -5.39 7.61 -0.95
CA ASP A 13 -6.77 7.13 -1.02
C ASP A 13 -7.37 7.30 -2.43
N THR A 14 -8.65 6.93 -2.60
CA THR A 14 -9.34 7.01 -3.90
C THR A 14 -9.62 8.43 -4.38
N ARG A 15 -9.43 9.44 -3.54
CA ARG A 15 -9.54 10.86 -3.88
C ARG A 15 -8.19 11.45 -4.27
N GLY A 16 -7.10 10.67 -4.18
CA GLY A 16 -5.73 11.13 -4.38
C GLY A 16 -5.15 11.82 -3.14
N GLU A 17 -5.82 11.71 -1.98
CA GLU A 17 -5.36 12.31 -0.74
C GLU A 17 -4.38 11.38 -0.04
N ARG A 18 -3.32 11.96 0.53
CA ARG A 18 -2.32 11.19 1.27
C ARG A 18 -2.89 10.74 2.60
N LEU A 19 -2.78 9.45 2.90
CA LEU A 19 -3.23 8.92 4.18
C LEU A 19 -2.29 9.34 5.32
N VAL A 20 -2.60 8.93 6.54
CA VAL A 20 -1.73 9.18 7.70
C VAL A 20 -0.79 8.00 7.93
N ASN A 21 0.23 8.21 8.78
CA ASN A 21 1.04 7.10 9.25
C ASN A 21 0.18 6.08 10.01
N GLY A 22 0.33 4.80 9.68
CA GLY A 22 -0.51 3.78 10.30
C GLY A 22 -0.28 2.36 9.79
N ILE A 23 -1.00 1.44 10.41
CA ILE A 23 -1.10 0.04 9.97
C ILE A 23 -2.36 -0.08 9.13
N TYR A 24 -2.18 -0.54 7.90
CA TYR A 24 -3.26 -0.77 6.95
C TYR A 24 -3.35 -2.26 6.62
N PHE A 25 -4.50 -2.69 6.13
CA PHE A 25 -4.72 -4.06 5.68
C PHE A 25 -5.11 -4.03 4.21
N TYR A 26 -4.61 -4.97 3.43
CA TYR A 26 -5.07 -5.18 2.07
C TYR A 26 -5.64 -6.59 1.89
N HIS A 27 -6.63 -6.68 1.02
CA HIS A 27 -7.17 -7.94 0.51
C HIS A 27 -6.84 -8.02 -0.99
N LEU A 28 -6.06 -9.02 -1.38
CA LEU A 28 -5.75 -9.29 -2.79
C LEU A 28 -6.44 -10.59 -3.22
N THR A 29 -7.30 -10.50 -4.23
CA THR A 29 -7.98 -11.66 -4.81
C THR A 29 -7.49 -11.87 -6.25
N ALA A 30 -7.00 -13.08 -6.55
CA ALA A 30 -6.50 -13.48 -7.86
C ALA A 30 -7.07 -14.85 -8.24
N GLY A 31 -8.12 -14.85 -9.07
CA GLY A 31 -8.90 -16.05 -9.36
C GLY A 31 -9.48 -16.66 -8.08
N TYR A 32 -9.16 -17.91 -7.79
CA TYR A 32 -9.61 -18.63 -6.60
C TYR A 32 -8.72 -18.44 -5.37
N ARG A 33 -7.75 -17.52 -5.40
CA ARG A 33 -6.82 -17.25 -4.30
C ARG A 33 -7.13 -15.91 -3.67
N THR A 34 -7.17 -15.87 -2.34
CA THR A 34 -7.27 -14.63 -1.56
C THR A 34 -6.11 -14.56 -0.57
N HIS A 35 -5.46 -13.40 -0.50
CA HIS A 35 -4.41 -13.10 0.45
C HIS A 35 -4.75 -11.83 1.23
N ILE A 36 -4.60 -11.91 2.54
CA ILE A 36 -4.81 -10.80 3.47
C ILE A 36 -3.49 -10.57 4.19
N ARG A 37 -2.95 -9.34 4.14
CA ARG A 37 -1.74 -8.97 4.86
C ARG A 37 -1.83 -7.56 5.43
N LYS A 38 -1.08 -7.35 6.51
CA LYS A 38 -0.81 -6.03 7.07
C LYS A 38 0.25 -5.32 6.22
N SER A 39 0.03 -4.05 5.95
CA SER A 39 1.02 -3.11 5.43
C SER A 39 1.25 -2.02 6.47
N VAL A 40 2.47 -1.50 6.51
CA VAL A 40 2.84 -0.36 7.36
C VAL A 40 3.09 0.80 6.43
N LEU A 41 2.31 1.87 6.57
CA LEU A 41 2.52 3.10 5.84
C LEU A 41 3.29 4.08 6.74
N LEU A 42 4.50 4.42 6.30
CA LEU A 42 5.33 5.47 6.88
C LEU A 42 5.58 6.54 5.82
N ILE A 43 4.76 7.57 5.90
CA ILE A 43 4.89 8.78 5.13
C ILE A 43 6.09 9.56 5.65
N LYS A 44 7.12 9.65 4.79
CA LYS A 44 8.15 10.67 4.94
C LYS A 44 7.53 12.03 4.68
N CYS A 45 7.56 12.91 5.68
CA CYS A 45 7.43 14.34 5.46
C CYS A 45 8.62 14.76 4.59
N ARG A 46 8.36 15.16 3.35
CA ARG A 46 9.36 15.89 2.56
C ARG A 46 9.36 17.30 3.16
N ALA A 47 10.45 17.68 3.82
CA ALA A 47 10.67 19.08 4.14
C ALA A 47 10.58 19.85 2.81
N VAL A 48 9.68 20.81 2.75
CA VAL A 48 9.75 21.84 1.72
C VAL A 48 10.95 22.68 2.14
N GLU A 49 12.08 22.53 1.46
CA GLU A 49 13.20 23.45 1.61
C GLU A 49 12.79 24.75 0.91
N ASP A 50 12.69 25.83 1.69
CA ASP A 50 12.50 27.21 1.21
C ASP A 50 13.77 27.74 0.53
#